data_AF-E3QIW1-F1
#
_entry.id   AF-E3QIW1-F1
#
_cell.length_a   1.000
_cell.length_b   1.000
_cell.length_c   1.000
_cell.angle_alpha   90.00
_cell.angle_beta   90.00
_cell.angle_gamma   90.00
#
_symmetry.space_group_name_H-M   'P 1'
#
loop_
_entity.id
_entity.type
_entity.pdbx_description
1 polymer ?
#
loop_
_entity_poly.entity_id
_entity_poly.type
_entity_poly.pdbx_seq_one_letter_code
_entity_poly.pdbx_strand_id
1 'polypeptide(L)'
;MPSGYEYKSSGTNSQGNHYCARDYGSSASNPNSYHYSNTDGSYYYSNSNGSTYYNNGSGGSTYTSPSGDRSSSGYGSGSGGSGGSGSSGKK
;
A
#
# COMPACT_ATOMS: atom_id res chain seq x y z
N MET A 1 -8.58 25.07 10.33
CA MET A 1 -8.55 23.64 10.67
C MET A 1 -7.40 23.03 9.90
N PRO A 2 -6.35 22.46 10.52
CA PRO A 2 -5.37 21.71 9.75
C PRO A 2 -6.00 20.38 9.36
N SER A 3 -6.86 20.40 8.35
CA SER A 3 -7.40 19.21 7.67
C SER A 3 -6.35 18.76 6.66
N GLY A 4 -5.25 18.23 7.14
CA GLY A 4 -4.16 17.82 6.28
C GLY A 4 -3.09 17.14 7.10
N TYR A 5 -2.69 15.97 6.65
CA TYR A 5 -1.51 15.29 7.16
C TYR A 5 -0.29 16.23 7.08
N GLU A 6 0.63 16.10 8.02
CA GLU A 6 1.92 16.76 7.96
C GLU A 6 2.84 16.00 7.00
N TYR A 7 3.49 16.69 6.07
CA TYR A 7 4.55 16.08 5.28
C TYR A 7 5.78 15.91 6.17
N LYS A 8 6.17 14.66 6.43
CA LYS A 8 7.33 14.33 7.27
C LYS A 8 8.62 14.45 6.50
N SER A 9 8.64 13.84 5.31
CA SER A 9 9.81 13.78 4.46
C SER A 9 9.40 13.29 3.09
N SER A 10 10.11 13.75 2.06
CA SER A 10 10.04 13.17 0.74
C SER A 10 11.41 13.23 0.09
N GLY A 11 11.66 12.33 -0.84
CA GLY A 11 12.90 12.35 -1.61
C GLY A 11 12.88 11.38 -2.76
N THR A 12 13.89 11.53 -3.60
CA THR A 12 14.13 10.66 -4.75
C THR A 12 15.54 10.11 -4.62
N ASN A 13 15.69 8.78 -4.72
CA ASN A 13 17.01 8.17 -4.71
C ASN A 13 17.67 8.24 -6.10
N SER A 14 18.95 7.88 -6.21
CA SER A 14 19.70 7.93 -7.48
C SER A 14 19.14 7.00 -8.57
N GLN A 15 18.26 6.06 -8.23
CA GLN A 15 17.58 5.16 -9.16
C GLN A 15 16.25 5.73 -9.66
N GLY A 16 15.87 6.93 -9.21
CA GLY A 16 14.62 7.60 -9.56
C GLY A 16 13.42 7.16 -8.73
N ASN A 17 13.59 6.29 -7.71
CA ASN A 17 12.49 5.91 -6.84
C ASN A 17 12.16 7.06 -5.90
N HIS A 18 10.89 7.36 -5.77
CA HIS A 18 10.38 8.46 -4.96
C HIS A 18 9.68 7.92 -3.72
N TYR A 19 9.95 8.53 -2.57
CA TYR A 19 9.26 8.26 -1.33
C TYR A 19 8.65 9.54 -0.77
N CYS A 20 7.48 9.42 -0.16
CA CYS A 20 6.79 10.52 0.50
C CYS A 20 6.12 9.99 1.79
N ALA A 21 6.64 10.43 2.93
CA ALA A 21 6.12 10.12 4.26
C ALA A 21 5.22 11.25 4.76
N ARG A 22 4.10 10.87 5.39
CA ARG A 22 3.01 11.71 5.83
C ARG A 22 2.59 11.30 7.24
N ASP A 23 2.38 12.27 8.11
CA ASP A 23 1.91 12.09 9.48
C ASP A 23 0.48 12.60 9.61
N TYR A 24 -0.45 11.68 9.87
CA TYR A 24 -1.85 12.02 10.09
C TYR A 24 -2.15 12.35 11.56
N GLY A 25 -1.11 12.39 12.41
CA GLY A 25 -1.19 12.65 13.83
C GLY A 25 -1.49 11.41 14.66
N SER A 26 -1.46 11.57 15.99
CA SER A 26 -1.63 10.48 16.97
C SER A 26 -2.99 9.81 16.93
N SER A 27 -4.00 10.42 16.29
CA SER A 27 -5.34 9.86 16.12
C SER A 27 -5.43 8.86 14.96
N ALA A 28 -4.40 8.78 14.10
CA ALA A 28 -4.36 7.81 13.01
C ALA A 28 -3.88 6.45 13.52
N SER A 29 -4.51 5.37 13.04
CA SER A 29 -4.06 4.00 13.32
C SER A 29 -2.64 3.74 12.82
N ASN A 30 -2.20 4.48 11.80
CA ASN A 30 -0.84 4.51 11.31
C ASN A 30 -0.37 5.96 11.10
N PRO A 31 0.37 6.53 12.06
CA PRO A 31 0.92 7.88 11.94
C PRO A 31 2.09 7.93 10.94
N ASN A 32 2.64 6.79 10.52
CA ASN A 32 3.72 6.73 9.54
C ASN A 32 3.18 6.31 8.18
N SER A 33 2.19 7.04 7.67
CA SER A 33 1.67 6.80 6.33
C SER A 33 2.71 7.18 5.30
N TYR A 34 2.88 6.40 4.24
CA TYR A 34 3.84 6.74 3.20
C TYR A 34 3.44 6.20 1.84
N HIS A 35 3.93 6.85 0.81
CA HIS A 35 3.87 6.40 -0.56
C HIS A 35 5.29 6.19 -1.07
N TYR A 36 5.51 5.05 -1.73
CA TYR A 36 6.77 4.71 -2.36
C TYR A 36 6.50 4.31 -3.79
N SER A 37 7.15 4.94 -4.75
CA SER A 37 6.99 4.65 -6.18
C SER A 37 8.35 4.35 -6.79
N ASN A 38 8.44 3.24 -7.50
CA ASN A 38 9.62 2.81 -8.21
C ASN A 38 9.55 3.21 -9.68
N THR A 39 10.71 3.27 -10.32
CA THR A 39 10.80 3.56 -11.76
C THR A 39 10.30 2.43 -12.66
N ASP A 40 10.23 1.20 -12.14
CA ASP A 40 9.63 0.04 -12.81
C ASP A 40 8.08 0.09 -12.85
N GLY A 41 7.47 1.16 -12.33
CA GLY A 41 6.02 1.33 -12.26
C GLY A 41 5.37 0.66 -11.06
N SER A 42 6.11 -0.12 -10.27
CA SER A 42 5.63 -0.65 -9.01
C SER A 42 5.52 0.47 -7.98
N TYR A 43 4.54 0.36 -7.09
CA TYR A 43 4.37 1.33 -6.02
C TYR A 43 3.72 0.71 -4.78
N TYR A 44 3.88 1.39 -3.67
CA TYR A 44 3.39 0.98 -2.37
C TYR A 44 2.76 2.16 -1.63
N TYR A 45 1.65 1.87 -0.95
CA TYR A 45 0.98 2.78 -0.04
C TYR A 45 0.88 2.13 1.33
N SER A 46 1.30 2.87 2.35
CA SER A 46 0.92 2.67 3.74
C SER A 46 -0.05 3.78 4.12
N ASN A 47 -1.29 3.41 4.41
CA ASN A 47 -2.36 4.36 4.66
C ASN A 47 -2.54 4.62 6.16
N SER A 48 -3.18 5.74 6.49
CA SER A 48 -3.38 6.19 7.88
C SER A 48 -4.33 5.31 8.68
N ASN A 49 -5.21 4.58 7.99
CA ASN A 49 -6.06 3.57 8.58
C ASN A 49 -5.34 2.25 8.89
N GLY A 50 -4.04 2.14 8.59
CA GLY A 50 -3.25 0.91 8.79
C GLY A 50 -3.33 -0.08 7.62
N SER A 51 -4.16 0.17 6.61
CA SER A 51 -4.17 -0.64 5.40
C SER A 51 -2.95 -0.35 4.53
N THR A 52 -2.57 -1.31 3.70
CA THR A 52 -1.49 -1.16 2.74
C THR A 52 -1.91 -1.61 1.36
N TYR A 53 -1.30 -1.03 0.33
CA TYR A 53 -1.55 -1.42 -1.05
C TYR A 53 -0.23 -1.48 -1.79
N TYR A 54 0.02 -2.59 -2.47
CA TYR A 54 1.20 -2.82 -3.28
C TYR A 54 0.79 -3.08 -4.72
N ASN A 55 1.42 -2.42 -5.68
CA ASN A 55 1.30 -2.70 -7.10
C ASN A 55 2.68 -3.13 -7.61
N ASN A 56 2.74 -4.20 -8.40
CA ASN A 56 4.00 -4.75 -8.90
C ASN A 56 4.48 -4.14 -10.23
N GLY A 57 3.82 -3.10 -10.74
CA GLY A 57 4.13 -2.46 -12.02
C GLY A 57 3.81 -3.31 -13.26
N SER A 58 3.40 -4.56 -13.05
CA SER A 58 3.19 -5.58 -14.09
C SER A 58 1.72 -6.00 -14.19
N GLY A 59 0.82 -5.18 -13.63
CA GLY A 59 -0.62 -5.39 -13.64
C GLY A 59 -1.18 -6.21 -12.49
N GLY A 60 -0.33 -6.63 -11.56
CA GLY A 60 -0.70 -7.24 -10.29
C GLY A 60 -0.71 -6.22 -9.14
N SER A 61 -1.64 -6.39 -8.21
CA SER A 61 -1.68 -5.61 -6.98
C SER A 61 -2.16 -6.43 -5.81
N THR A 62 -1.78 -6.02 -4.61
CA THR A 62 -2.14 -6.65 -3.33
C THR A 62 -2.58 -5.56 -2.37
N TYR A 63 -3.84 -5.61 -1.95
CA TYR A 63 -4.37 -4.83 -0.84
C TYR A 63 -4.27 -5.64 0.45
N THR A 64 -3.79 -5.03 1.53
CA THR A 64 -3.84 -5.59 2.89
C THR A 64 -4.69 -4.69 3.77
N SER A 65 -5.77 -5.22 4.32
CA SER A 65 -6.64 -4.51 5.26
C SER A 65 -5.89 -4.17 6.56
N PRO A 66 -6.39 -3.22 7.36
CA PRO A 66 -5.82 -2.95 8.69
C PRO A 66 -5.85 -4.18 9.61
N SER A 67 -6.81 -5.09 9.38
CA SER A 67 -6.95 -6.37 10.08
C SER A 67 -6.01 -7.45 9.57
N GLY A 68 -5.23 -7.18 8.51
CA GLY A 68 -4.25 -8.10 7.93
C GLY A 68 -4.78 -8.98 6.81
N ASP A 69 -6.05 -8.84 6.42
CA ASP A 69 -6.63 -9.59 5.29
C ASP A 69 -6.01 -9.13 3.98
N ARG A 70 -5.60 -10.08 3.15
CA ARG A 70 -4.94 -9.79 1.86
C ARG A 70 -5.85 -10.14 0.69
N SER A 71 -5.96 -9.21 -0.25
CA SER A 71 -6.65 -9.40 -1.52
C SER A 71 -5.69 -9.02 -2.64
N SER A 72 -5.31 -9.99 -3.48
CA SER A 72 -4.49 -9.75 -4.66
C SER A 72 -5.30 -9.85 -5.94
N SER A 73 -5.06 -8.96 -6.89
CA SER A 73 -5.67 -8.94 -8.22
C SER A 73 -4.60 -8.75 -9.29
N GLY A 74 -4.77 -9.34 -10.47
CA GLY A 74 -3.84 -9.17 -11.58
C GLY A 74 -4.50 -9.33 -12.94
N TYR A 75 -4.24 -8.42 -13.89
CA TYR A 75 -4.73 -8.58 -15.26
C TYR A 75 -3.73 -9.40 -16.09
N GLY A 76 -4.11 -10.62 -16.45
CA GLY A 76 -3.28 -11.54 -17.20
C GLY A 76 -3.96 -12.88 -17.42
N SER A 77 -4.79 -12.94 -18.46
CA SER A 77 -5.37 -14.13 -19.10
C SER A 77 -6.41 -14.96 -18.33
N GLY A 78 -7.67 -14.75 -18.72
CA GLY A 78 -8.57 -15.86 -19.08
C GLY A 78 -9.29 -16.60 -17.95
N SER A 79 -10.62 -16.47 -17.98
CA SER A 79 -11.57 -17.52 -17.57
C SER A 79 -11.66 -17.85 -16.07
N GLY A 80 -12.71 -17.33 -15.44
CA GLY A 80 -13.51 -18.03 -14.41
C GLY A 80 -12.82 -18.36 -13.08
N GLY A 81 -13.43 -17.91 -11.98
CA GLY A 81 -13.13 -18.52 -10.69
C GLY A 81 -13.29 -17.60 -9.51
N SER A 82 -14.49 -17.62 -8.94
CA SER A 82 -14.75 -17.39 -7.52
C SER A 82 -13.76 -18.15 -6.62
N GLY A 83 -13.34 -17.51 -5.53
CA GLY A 83 -12.63 -18.14 -4.41
C GLY A 83 -11.73 -17.10 -3.73
N GLY A 84 -12.05 -16.55 -2.57
CA GLY A 84 -12.42 -17.26 -1.37
C GLY A 84 -11.19 -17.37 -0.47
N SER A 85 -11.16 -16.50 0.53
CA SER A 85 -10.66 -16.72 1.89
C SER A 85 -9.43 -17.62 2.08
N GLY A 86 -8.32 -17.02 2.52
CA GLY A 86 -7.13 -17.72 2.99
C GLY A 86 -6.59 -17.13 4.30
N SER A 87 -7.45 -17.02 5.32
CA SER A 87 -6.98 -16.89 6.70
C SER A 87 -6.40 -18.25 7.13
N SER A 88 -5.07 -18.39 7.11
CA SER A 88 -4.40 -19.54 7.71
C SER A 88 -3.86 -19.13 9.08
N GLY A 89 -4.66 -19.36 10.11
CA GLY A 89 -4.15 -19.46 11.47
C GLY A 89 -3.12 -20.58 11.58
N LYS A 90 -1.98 -20.27 12.18
CA LYS A 90 -0.97 -21.20 12.73
C LYS A 90 -0.27 -20.40 13.84
N LYS A 91 -0.09 -20.85 15.08
CA LYS A 91 -0.52 -22.01 15.86
C LYS A 91 -0.21 -21.64 17.31
#